data_AF-A0A242K896-F1
#
_entry.id   AF-A0A242K896-F1
#
_cell.length_a   1.000
_cell.length_b   1.000
_cell.length_c   1.000
_cell.angle_alpha   90.00
_cell.angle_beta   90.00
_cell.angle_gamma   90.00
#
_symmetry.space_group_name_H-M   'P 1'
#
loop_
_entity.id
_entity.type
_entity.pdbx_description
1 polymer ?
#
loop_
_entity_poly.entity_id
_entity_poly.type
_entity_poly.pdbx_seq_one_letter_code
_entity_poly.pdbx_strand_id
1 'polypeptide(L)' 'MNEVDKLFKEADTLKQNYRNHFNMDIPDNIIGWWNPLNIADHPEELEAGIKAMAEDVQQAIDTNTPIEEIPIESWEKIIF' A
#
# COMPACT_ATOMS: atom_id res chain seq x y z
N MET A 1 -0.41 19.40 -11.66
CA MET A 1 -0.42 18.19 -10.82
C MET A 1 -0.69 17.04 -11.76
N ASN A 2 0.29 16.17 -11.95
CA ASN A 2 0.15 15.03 -12.84
C ASN A 2 -0.73 13.96 -12.16
N GLU A 3 -1.18 12.94 -12.90
CA GLU A 3 -2.06 11.89 -12.38
C GLU A 3 -1.38 11.01 -11.32
N VAL A 4 -0.09 10.77 -11.50
CA VAL A 4 0.78 10.05 -10.56
C VAL A 4 0.90 10.77 -9.21
N ASP A 5 0.98 12.11 -9.19
CA ASP A 5 1.02 12.93 -7.98
C ASP A 5 -0.29 12.82 -7.19
N LYS A 6 -1.44 12.68 -7.89
CA LYS A 6 -2.74 12.46 -7.23
C LYS A 6 -2.77 11.10 -6.54
N LEU A 7 -2.31 10.08 -7.25
CA LEU A 7 -2.22 8.71 -6.77
C LEU A 7 -1.32 8.62 -5.53
N PHE A 8 -0.14 9.23 -5.54
CA PHE A 8 0.71 9.27 -4.35
C PHE A 8 0.09 10.01 -3.16
N LYS A 9 -0.64 11.11 -3.42
CA LYS A 9 -1.36 11.84 -2.37
C LYS A 9 -2.49 11.01 -1.76
N GLU A 10 -3.15 10.19 -2.56
CA GLU A 10 -4.18 9.25 -2.08
C GLU A 10 -3.56 8.17 -1.20
N ALA A 11 -2.45 7.57 -1.63
CA ALA A 11 -1.69 6.62 -0.82
C ALA A 11 -1.25 7.23 0.53
N ASP A 12 -0.77 8.46 0.54
CA ASP A 12 -0.42 9.17 1.78
C ASP A 12 -1.62 9.38 2.69
N THR A 13 -2.79 9.67 2.13
CA THR A 13 -4.04 9.82 2.89
C THR A 13 -4.44 8.50 3.54
N LEU A 14 -4.33 7.38 2.83
CA LEU A 14 -4.58 6.04 3.35
C LEU A 14 -3.62 5.68 4.48
N LYS A 15 -2.31 5.98 4.34
CA LYS A 15 -1.31 5.81 5.40
C LYS A 15 -1.66 6.58 6.66
N GLN A 16 -2.06 7.84 6.51
CA GLN A 16 -2.47 8.67 7.64
C GLN A 16 -3.73 8.13 8.33
N ASN A 17 -4.73 7.68 7.56
CA ASN A 17 -5.96 7.11 8.12
C ASN A 17 -5.66 5.84 8.94
N TYR A 18 -4.86 4.93 8.37
CA TYR A 18 -4.42 3.73 9.07
C TYR A 18 -3.65 4.07 10.36
N ARG A 19 -2.71 5.01 10.29
CA ARG A 19 -1.94 5.47 11.44
C ARG A 19 -2.81 6.09 12.52
N ASN A 20 -3.81 6.90 12.15
CA ASN A 20 -4.72 7.50 13.11
C ASN A 20 -5.58 6.45 13.83
N HIS A 21 -5.93 5.35 13.15
CA HIS A 21 -6.74 4.27 13.71
C HIS A 21 -5.93 3.33 14.61
N PHE A 22 -4.77 2.87 14.14
CA PHE A 22 -3.95 1.86 14.83
C PHE A 22 -2.78 2.42 15.64
N ASN A 23 -2.50 3.72 15.52
CA ASN A 23 -1.33 4.39 16.09
C ASN A 23 0.01 3.73 15.67
N MET A 24 0.05 3.18 14.46
CA MET A 24 1.22 2.53 13.86
C MET A 24 1.27 2.84 12.36
N ASP A 25 2.47 2.87 11.79
CA ASP A 25 2.62 3.04 10.35
C ASP A 25 2.27 1.73 9.62
N ILE A 26 1.83 1.85 8.36
CA ILE A 26 1.62 0.70 7.50
C ILE A 26 2.99 0.05 7.22
N PRO A 27 3.12 -1.29 7.31
CA PRO A 27 4.36 -1.97 7.00
C PRO A 27 4.91 -1.62 5.61
N ASP A 28 6.22 -1.48 5.47
CA ASP A 28 6.85 -1.22 4.16
C ASP A 28 6.86 -2.47 3.26
N ASN A 29 6.87 -3.66 3.87
CA ASN A 29 6.93 -4.96 3.17
C ASN A 29 5.54 -5.59 3.07
N ILE A 30 4.71 -5.06 2.16
CA ILE A 30 3.38 -5.61 1.88
C ILE A 30 3.34 -6.12 0.45
N ILE A 31 2.97 -7.39 0.29
CA ILE A 31 2.70 -8.01 -1.01
C ILE A 31 1.36 -7.50 -1.50
N GLY A 32 1.33 -7.01 -2.75
CA GLY A 32 0.10 -6.95 -3.52
C GLY A 32 -0.44 -5.56 -3.84
N TRP A 33 0.17 -4.49 -3.33
CA TRP A 33 -0.26 -3.14 -3.73
C TRP A 33 0.43 -2.71 -5.01
N TRP A 34 1.73 -2.41 -5.02
CA TRP A 34 2.43 -2.12 -6.28
C TRP A 34 3.95 -2.32 -6.13
N ASN A 35 4.63 -2.63 -7.23
CA ASN A 35 6.10 -2.64 -7.26
C ASN A 35 6.63 -1.27 -7.69
N PRO A 36 7.33 -0.52 -6.81
CA PRO A 36 7.87 0.80 -7.14
C PRO A 36 8.86 0.80 -8.31
N LEU A 37 9.47 -0.34 -8.62
CA LEU A 37 10.39 -0.50 -9.76
C LEU A 37 9.67 -0.58 -11.12
N ASN A 38 8.38 -0.92 -11.15
CA ASN A 38 7.60 -1.07 -12.37
C ASN A 38 6.71 0.15 -12.67
N ILE A 39 6.52 1.07 -11.72
CA ILE A 39 5.64 2.25 -11.88
C ILE A 39 6.06 3.12 -13.08
N ALA A 40 7.36 3.21 -13.37
CA ALA A 40 7.87 4.03 -14.46
C ALA A 40 7.42 3.53 -15.85
N ASP A 41 7.24 2.21 -15.99
CA ASP A 41 6.89 1.55 -17.24
C ASP A 41 5.39 1.17 -17.32
N HIS A 42 4.71 1.07 -16.17
CA HIS A 42 3.31 0.66 -16.03
C HIS A 42 2.52 1.53 -15.03
N PRO A 43 2.18 2.78 -15.39
CA PRO A 43 1.46 3.70 -14.50
C PRO A 43 0.05 3.20 -14.12
N GLU A 44 -0.59 2.37 -14.96
CA GLU A 44 -1.86 1.70 -14.65
C GLU A 44 -1.77 0.73 -13.46
N GLU A 45 -0.59 0.15 -13.19
CA GLU A 45 -0.37 -0.72 -12.03
C GLU A 45 -0.41 0.08 -10.72
N LEU A 46 -0.05 1.37 -10.75
CA LEU A 46 -0.10 2.24 -9.59
C LEU A 46 -1.54 2.51 -9.15
N GLU A 47 -2.45 2.77 -10.09
CA GLU A 47 -3.87 2.98 -9.79
C GLU A 47 -4.51 1.72 -9.20
N ALA A 48 -4.28 0.56 -9.84
CA ALA A 48 -4.76 -0.72 -9.34
C ALA A 48 -4.20 -1.01 -7.93
N GLY A 49 -2.94 -0.68 -7.69
CA GLY A 49 -2.28 -0.89 -6.42
C GLY A 49 -2.80 0.00 -5.29
N ILE A 50 -3.06 1.27 -5.58
CA ILE A 50 -3.67 2.18 -4.60
C ILE A 50 -5.09 1.76 -4.28
N LYS A 51 -5.83 1.25 -5.27
CA LYS A 51 -7.16 0.70 -5.01
C LYS A 51 -7.09 -0.52 -4.08
N ALA A 52 -6.16 -1.46 -4.32
CA ALA A 52 -5.95 -2.59 -3.43
C ALA A 52 -5.56 -2.12 -2.01
N MET A 53 -4.69 -1.12 -1.90
CA MET A 53 -4.34 -0.50 -0.63
C MET A 53 -5.54 0.10 0.09
N ALA A 54 -6.43 0.79 -0.63
CA ALA A 54 -7.63 1.37 -0.05
C ALA A 54 -8.56 0.29 0.51
N GLU A 55 -8.73 -0.82 -0.23
CA GLU A 55 -9.55 -1.96 0.19
C GLU A 55 -8.98 -2.62 1.45
N ASP A 56 -7.67 -2.90 1.49
CA ASP A 56 -7.02 -3.53 2.64
C ASP A 56 -7.00 -2.62 3.88
N VAL A 57 -6.72 -1.32 3.72
CA VAL A 57 -6.76 -0.35 4.82
C VAL A 57 -8.18 -0.23 5.38
N GLN A 58 -9.19 -0.17 4.52
CA GLN A 58 -10.58 -0.12 4.97
C GLN A 58 -10.97 -1.40 5.69
N GLN A 59 -10.61 -2.57 5.16
CA GLN A 59 -10.87 -3.85 5.80
C GLN A 59 -10.18 -3.97 7.16
N ALA A 60 -8.92 -3.52 7.26
CA ALA A 60 -8.19 -3.50 8.52
C ALA A 60 -8.92 -2.64 9.56
N ILE A 61 -9.31 -1.42 9.20
CA ILE A 61 -10.06 -0.49 10.06
C ILE A 61 -11.40 -1.11 10.50
N ASP A 62 -12.18 -1.65 9.54
CA ASP A 62 -13.51 -2.22 9.79
C ASP A 62 -13.46 -3.45 10.71
N THR A 63 -12.41 -4.25 10.58
CA THR A 63 -12.18 -5.46 11.39
C THR A 63 -11.34 -5.19 12.64
N ASN A 64 -10.87 -3.96 12.82
CA ASN A 64 -9.90 -3.57 13.84
C ASN A 64 -8.68 -4.52 13.92
N THR A 65 -8.25 -5.01 12.75
CA THR A 65 -7.13 -5.95 12.61
C THR A 65 -6.03 -5.28 11.79
N PRO A 66 -4.83 -5.03 12.37
CA PRO A 66 -3.72 -4.43 11.63
C PRO A 66 -3.30 -5.27 10.43
N ILE A 67 -2.81 -4.59 9.38
CA ILE A 67 -2.20 -5.25 8.23
C ILE A 67 -0.88 -5.90 8.69
N GLU A 68 -0.74 -7.19 8.42
CA GLU A 68 0.45 -7.95 8.80
C GLU A 68 1.62 -7.64 7.85
N GLU A 69 2.80 -7.41 8.43
CA GLU A 69 4.03 -7.32 7.67
C GLU A 69 4.45 -8.71 7.18
N ILE A 70 4.78 -8.83 5.90
CA ILE A 70 5.39 -10.05 5.40
C ILE A 70 6.85 -10.11 5.86
N PRO A 71 7.29 -11.23 6.46
CA PRO A 71 8.69 -11.41 6.82
C PRO A 71 9.61 -11.22 5.61
N ILE A 72 10.74 -10.51 5.81
CA ILE A 72 11.73 -10.19 4.76
C ILE A 72 12.15 -11.44 3.96
N GLU A 73 12.31 -12.59 4.60
CA GLU A 73 12.67 -13.86 3.93
C GLU A 73 11.62 -14.37 2.93
N SER A 74 10.35 -14.00 3.14
CA SER A 74 9.25 -14.30 2.22
C SER A 74 9.12 -13.21 1.15
N TRP A 75 9.42 -11.97 1.51
CA TRP A 75 9.46 -10.84 0.59
C TRP A 75 10.54 -11.03 -0.49
N GLU A 76 11.79 -11.36 -0.11
CA GLU A 76 12.90 -11.57 -1.04
C GLU A 76 12.64 -12.63 -2.11
N LYS A 77 11.77 -13.61 -1.84
CA LYS A 77 11.39 -14.68 -2.80
C LYS A 77 10.32 -14.27 -3.81
N ILE A 78 9.69 -13.12 -3.62
CA ILE A 78 8.55 -12.65 -4.43
C ILE A 78 8.98 -11.55 -5.38
N ILE A 79 9.92 -10.70 -4.94
CA ILE A 79 10.49 -9.60 -5.74
C ILE A 79 11.72 -10.01 -6.58
N PHE A 80 12.30 -11.21 -6.36
CA PHE A 80 13.44 -11.77 -7.10
C PHE A 80 13.20 -13.23 -7.48
#